data_AF-A0A2Z4LA74-F1
#
_entry.id   AF-A0A2Z4LA74-F1
#
_cell.length_a   1.000
_cell.length_b   1.000
_cell.length_c   1.000
_cell.angle_alpha   90.00
_cell.angle_beta   90.00
_cell.angle_gamma   90.00
#
_symmetry.space_group_name_H-M   'P 1'
#
loop_
_entity.id
_entity.type
_entity.pdbx_description
1 polymer ?
#
loop_
_entity_poly.entity_id
_entity_poly.type
_entity_poly.pdbx_seq_one_letter_code
_entity_poly.pdbx_strand_id
1 'polypeptide(L)'
;MYIKGNILNVITDEIYPGEIQIEKGRIISIKEVNKDFNDIIVPGFIDAHVHIESSMLTPSRFAEIALRHGTTSVVSDPHEIANVMGMDGIEYMIKDARSSPLHYYFTAPPCVPSTKYETNGATITSYDIETLFRKYNFAALSEVMDYESVINNDREMMAKINVAKKYKKPIDGHAPLLTGKKLQKYILAGITTDHESVTKQEVEEKRRLGMKIMIREGSESKTLEEFIRSKGDFLVTDDLKAEDLINGHINVILRKAVDLGMDPFEALRMVTINPADYYNINAGFIGPGRNADLVFIDNLSEFNVKRVIINGNTIFKKQKLLYRANPYKLPSGMNVSFKSVDNFNLKANNPESKSATVNVIDMWDNKIVTGKTTAKLNIEKGNIIPSVFNDVLKISVVERYGGDTVFNAFIRGFGIKNGAVASSIAHDSHNIMVVGTDSKYMAEATNTVISNNGGISAISNKDKIDLSLPIAGLMSDKPAHVVAKQSQDINSFIHEMGCNLNNPISTLSFMALPVLPSLKITDKGLFDVENSTFIDVIIKED
;
A
#
# COMPACT_ATOMS: atom_id res chain seq x y z
N MET A 1 30.41 -3.52 23.01
CA MET A 1 29.24 -3.31 23.89
C MET A 1 28.79 -4.66 24.42
N TYR A 2 28.38 -4.76 25.68
CA TYR A 2 27.80 -5.98 26.24
C TYR A 2 26.34 -5.74 26.61
N ILE A 3 25.49 -6.70 26.27
CA ILE A 3 24.06 -6.70 26.55
C ILE A 3 23.72 -7.96 27.33
N LYS A 4 22.83 -7.87 28.31
CA LYS A 4 22.35 -9.01 29.09
C LYS A 4 20.83 -9.03 29.12
N GLY A 5 20.23 -10.22 29.08
CA GLY A 5 18.78 -10.43 29.15
C GLY A 5 18.42 -11.89 28.92
N ASN A 6 17.13 -12.21 28.96
CA ASN A 6 16.63 -13.52 28.54
C ASN A 6 16.62 -13.56 27.02
N ILE A 7 17.51 -14.32 26.40
CA ILE A 7 17.64 -14.43 24.95
C ILE A 7 16.66 -15.50 24.46
N LEU A 8 15.77 -15.14 23.53
CA LEU A 8 14.95 -16.11 22.81
C LEU A 8 15.69 -16.57 21.55
N ASN A 9 15.86 -17.88 21.43
CA ASN A 9 16.45 -18.50 20.26
C ASN A 9 15.35 -19.11 19.38
N VAL A 10 15.02 -18.42 18.28
CA VAL A 10 13.96 -18.83 17.33
C VAL A 10 14.25 -20.12 16.55
N ILE A 11 15.48 -20.63 16.65
CA ILE A 11 15.92 -21.87 15.99
C ILE A 11 15.62 -23.09 16.87
N THR A 12 15.81 -22.97 18.19
CA THR A 12 15.73 -24.08 19.14
C THR A 12 14.52 -24.01 20.07
N ASP A 13 13.70 -22.94 19.96
CA ASP A 13 12.50 -22.70 20.77
C ASP A 13 12.77 -22.66 22.28
N GLU A 14 13.89 -22.02 22.64
CA GLU A 14 14.32 -21.85 24.03
C GLU A 14 14.46 -20.37 24.41
N ILE A 15 14.33 -20.10 25.71
CA ILE A 15 14.64 -18.82 26.33
C ILE A 15 15.65 -19.08 27.45
N TYR A 16 16.81 -18.42 27.39
CA TYR A 16 17.85 -18.57 28.40
C TYR A 16 18.51 -17.23 28.76
N PRO A 17 18.95 -17.04 30.01
CA PRO A 17 19.69 -15.85 30.41
C PRO A 17 21.07 -15.82 29.76
N GLY A 18 21.38 -14.76 29.02
CA GLY A 18 22.65 -14.65 28.29
C GLY A 18 23.27 -13.26 28.27
N GLU A 19 24.56 -13.20 27.93
CA GLU A 19 25.30 -11.99 27.60
C GLU A 19 25.71 -12.02 26.11
N ILE A 20 25.32 -10.98 25.37
CA ILE A 20 25.63 -10.76 23.96
C ILE A 20 26.76 -9.73 23.87
N GLN A 21 27.89 -10.11 23.28
CA GLN A 21 28.98 -9.20 22.93
C GLN A 21 28.76 -8.65 21.52
N ILE A 22 28.78 -7.31 21.39
CA ILE A 22 28.56 -6.61 20.12
C ILE A 22 29.76 -5.73 19.79
N GLU A 23 30.29 -5.87 18.58
CA GLU A 23 31.38 -5.05 18.04
C GLU A 23 31.07 -4.64 16.61
N LYS A 24 31.29 -3.35 16.29
CA LYS A 24 31.04 -2.78 14.96
C LYS A 24 29.66 -3.17 14.37
N GLY A 25 28.64 -3.17 15.24
CA GLY A 25 27.26 -3.49 14.91
C GLY A 25 26.96 -4.97 14.66
N ARG A 26 27.90 -5.88 14.92
CA ARG A 26 27.70 -7.34 14.80
C ARG A 26 27.77 -8.04 16.14
N ILE A 27 27.05 -9.14 16.27
CA ILE A 27 27.14 -10.05 17.40
C ILE A 27 28.43 -10.87 17.23
N ILE A 28 29.30 -10.84 18.24
CA ILE A 28 30.59 -11.55 18.23
C ILE A 28 30.51 -12.86 19.01
N SER A 29 29.87 -12.82 20.17
CA SER A 29 29.73 -13.99 21.04
C SER A 29 28.45 -13.89 21.86
N ILE A 30 27.94 -15.06 22.26
CA ILE A 30 26.85 -15.21 23.20
C ILE A 30 27.31 -16.21 24.24
N LYS A 31 27.13 -15.88 25.52
CA LYS A 31 27.39 -16.81 26.62
C LYS A 31 26.20 -16.84 27.56
N GLU A 32 25.82 -18.02 28.01
CA GLU A 32 24.83 -18.18 29.08
C GLU A 32 25.37 -17.58 30.38
N VAL A 33 24.48 -17.00 31.18
CA VAL A 33 24.81 -16.43 32.48
C VAL A 33 23.78 -16.85 33.51
N ASN A 34 24.19 -17.07 34.75
CA ASN A 34 23.26 -17.41 35.82
C ASN A 34 22.72 -16.12 36.49
N LYS A 35 21.70 -15.51 35.89
CA LYS A 35 21.03 -14.30 36.39
C LYS A 35 19.60 -14.17 35.85
N ASP A 36 18.68 -13.74 36.69
CA ASP A 36 17.31 -13.42 36.28
C ASP A 36 17.21 -12.04 35.62
N PHE A 37 16.44 -11.98 34.55
CA PHE A 37 16.07 -10.76 33.85
C PHE A 37 14.54 -10.71 33.67
N ASN A 38 14.01 -9.50 33.55
CA ASN A 38 12.57 -9.31 33.33
C ASN A 38 12.21 -9.36 31.85
N ASP A 39 13.00 -8.70 30.99
CA ASP A 39 12.71 -8.55 29.57
C ASP A 39 13.27 -9.73 28.75
N ILE A 40 12.57 -10.06 27.65
CA ILE A 40 13.01 -11.04 26.65
C ILE A 40 13.64 -10.30 25.47
N ILE A 41 14.82 -10.73 25.05
CA ILE A 41 15.53 -10.26 23.86
C ILE A 41 15.17 -11.17 22.69
N VAL A 42 14.53 -10.61 21.68
CA VAL A 42 14.17 -11.28 20.43
C VAL A 42 14.92 -10.63 19.26
N PRO A 43 15.06 -11.32 18.11
CA PRO A 43 15.55 -10.69 16.88
C PRO A 43 14.65 -9.51 16.49
N GLY A 44 15.21 -8.51 15.83
CA GLY A 44 14.41 -7.42 15.28
C GLY A 44 13.36 -7.89 14.28
N PHE A 45 12.17 -7.29 14.33
CA PHE A 45 11.06 -7.70 13.46
C PHE A 45 11.29 -7.20 12.02
N ILE A 46 10.87 -8.04 11.08
CA ILE A 46 10.93 -7.81 9.65
C ILE A 46 9.50 -7.82 9.12
N ASP A 47 9.07 -6.68 8.59
CA ASP A 47 7.88 -6.62 7.76
C ASP A 47 8.26 -7.04 6.34
N ALA A 48 7.73 -8.17 5.88
CA ALA A 48 8.21 -8.83 4.66
C ALA A 48 7.52 -8.33 3.38
N HIS A 49 6.51 -7.47 3.50
CA HIS A 49 5.84 -6.84 2.37
C HIS A 49 5.05 -5.60 2.86
N VAL A 50 5.47 -4.41 2.44
CA VAL A 50 4.83 -3.14 2.82
C VAL A 50 4.99 -2.06 1.76
N HIS A 51 3.94 -1.28 1.56
CA HIS A 51 3.96 -0.03 0.80
C HIS A 51 4.06 1.14 1.76
N ILE A 52 5.21 1.82 1.76
CA ILE A 52 5.45 2.94 2.69
C ILE A 52 4.54 4.11 2.33
N GLU A 53 4.28 4.29 1.04
CA GLU A 53 3.41 5.30 0.46
C GLU A 53 1.98 5.24 1.02
N SER A 54 1.46 4.04 1.32
CA SER A 54 0.12 3.83 1.88
C SER A 54 -0.04 4.40 3.30
N SER A 55 1.08 4.64 3.99
CA SER A 55 1.07 5.39 5.25
C SER A 55 0.94 6.89 5.06
N MET A 56 1.04 7.40 3.82
CA MET A 56 1.16 8.81 3.46
C MET A 56 2.39 9.50 4.08
N LEU A 57 3.40 8.73 4.50
CA LEU A 57 4.63 9.22 5.12
C LEU A 57 5.84 8.91 4.23
N THR A 58 6.84 9.79 4.24
CA THR A 58 8.14 9.46 3.66
C THR A 58 8.82 8.32 4.45
N PRO A 59 9.75 7.56 3.85
CA PRO A 59 10.48 6.49 4.56
C PRO A 59 11.09 6.92 5.90
N SER A 60 11.70 8.10 5.97
CA SER A 60 12.26 8.61 7.22
C SER A 60 11.18 8.85 8.29
N ARG A 61 9.98 9.33 7.90
CA ARG A 61 8.84 9.52 8.81
C ARG A 61 8.20 8.21 9.24
N PHE A 62 8.04 7.26 8.34
CA PHE A 62 7.58 5.90 8.64
C PHE A 62 8.46 5.26 9.72
N ALA A 63 9.78 5.37 9.57
CA ALA A 63 10.74 4.84 10.52
C ALA A 63 10.57 5.40 11.94
N GLU A 64 10.20 6.68 12.11
CA GLU A 64 9.97 7.28 13.44
C GLU A 64 8.93 6.53 14.28
N ILE A 65 8.01 5.82 13.61
CA ILE A 65 6.93 5.09 14.25
C ILE A 65 7.25 3.59 14.29
N ALA A 66 7.59 2.97 13.16
CA ALA A 66 7.86 1.53 13.08
C ALA A 66 8.95 1.06 14.09
N LEU A 67 10.00 1.87 14.28
CA LEU A 67 11.09 1.58 15.23
C LEU A 67 10.62 1.52 16.69
N ARG A 68 9.52 2.18 17.05
CA ARG A 68 8.96 2.14 18.42
C ARG A 68 8.27 0.81 18.69
N HIS A 69 7.88 0.13 17.62
CA HIS A 69 7.10 -1.09 17.62
C HIS A 69 7.95 -2.34 17.36
N GLY A 70 9.29 -2.21 17.38
CA GLY A 70 10.22 -3.34 17.28
C GLY A 70 10.62 -3.71 15.87
N THR A 71 10.02 -3.10 14.86
CA THR A 71 10.41 -3.30 13.46
C THR A 71 11.79 -2.69 13.22
N THR A 72 12.74 -3.54 12.82
CA THR A 72 14.10 -3.13 12.46
C THR A 72 14.36 -3.20 10.97
N SER A 73 13.50 -3.91 10.22
CA SER A 73 13.63 -4.05 8.78
C SER A 73 12.27 -4.10 8.09
N VAL A 74 12.24 -3.60 6.86
CA VAL A 74 11.08 -3.71 5.98
C VAL A 74 11.53 -4.14 4.58
N VAL A 75 10.76 -5.00 3.95
CA VAL A 75 10.85 -5.33 2.52
C VAL A 75 9.75 -4.55 1.84
N SER A 76 10.15 -3.53 1.08
CA SER A 76 9.22 -2.49 0.64
C SER A 76 9.19 -2.38 -0.87
N ASP A 77 7.99 -2.38 -1.42
CA ASP A 77 7.73 -2.14 -2.83
C ASP A 77 7.36 -0.67 -3.06
N PRO A 78 8.21 0.13 -3.74
CA PRO A 78 7.93 1.52 -4.04
C PRO A 78 7.11 1.69 -5.33
N HIS A 79 6.17 0.77 -5.63
CA HIS A 79 5.46 0.78 -6.92
C HIS A 79 4.59 2.04 -7.09
N GLU A 80 4.07 2.59 -5.99
CA GLU A 80 3.19 3.76 -5.99
C GLU A 80 3.94 4.98 -6.52
N ILE A 81 5.07 5.32 -5.90
CA ILE A 81 5.89 6.45 -6.38
C ILE A 81 6.54 6.14 -7.74
N ALA A 82 6.80 4.87 -8.06
CA ALA A 82 7.29 4.49 -9.38
C ALA A 82 6.25 4.76 -10.48
N ASN A 83 4.96 4.54 -10.22
CA ASN A 83 3.90 4.90 -11.17
C ASN A 83 3.81 6.41 -11.43
N VAL A 84 4.18 7.24 -10.45
CA VAL A 84 4.18 8.71 -10.58
C VAL A 84 5.45 9.26 -11.23
N MET A 85 6.62 8.82 -10.76
CA MET A 85 7.91 9.45 -11.06
C MET A 85 8.96 8.48 -11.65
N GLY A 86 8.62 7.20 -11.82
CA GLY A 86 9.52 6.18 -12.33
C GLY A 86 10.78 6.04 -11.48
N MET A 87 11.93 5.95 -12.15
CA MET A 87 13.23 5.81 -11.48
C MET A 87 13.56 6.97 -10.54
N ASP A 88 13.14 8.20 -10.84
CA ASP A 88 13.39 9.36 -9.95
C ASP A 88 12.64 9.21 -8.61
N GLY A 89 11.43 8.65 -8.65
CA GLY A 89 10.65 8.31 -7.46
C GLY A 89 11.31 7.21 -6.63
N ILE A 90 11.77 6.15 -7.28
CA ILE A 90 12.49 5.07 -6.61
C ILE A 90 13.80 5.58 -5.98
N GLU A 91 14.55 6.42 -6.67
CA GLU A 91 15.77 7.03 -6.14
C GLU A 91 15.50 7.94 -4.94
N TYR A 92 14.37 8.65 -4.93
CA TYR A 92 13.91 9.39 -3.77
C TYR A 92 13.71 8.48 -2.56
N MET A 93 12.97 7.36 -2.72
CA MET A 93 12.71 6.41 -1.63
C MET A 93 14.01 5.88 -1.03
N ILE A 94 14.96 5.48 -1.89
CA ILE A 94 16.29 5.03 -1.47
C ILE A 94 17.02 6.11 -0.67
N LYS A 95 16.99 7.35 -1.15
CA LYS A 95 17.71 8.47 -0.53
C LYS A 95 17.12 8.84 0.82
N ASP A 96 15.80 8.91 0.93
CA ASP A 96 15.10 9.23 2.18
C ASP A 96 15.25 8.10 3.21
N ALA A 97 15.10 6.85 2.79
CA ALA A 97 15.32 5.67 3.63
C ALA A 97 16.71 5.63 4.26
N ARG A 98 17.76 5.99 3.52
CA ARG A 98 19.15 6.03 4.01
C ARG A 98 19.39 7.06 5.13
N SER A 99 18.48 8.02 5.30
CA SER A 99 18.54 8.99 6.41
C SER A 99 17.96 8.45 7.72
N SER A 100 17.42 7.22 7.71
CA SER A 100 16.82 6.55 8.86
C SER A 100 17.68 5.35 9.32
N PRO A 101 17.60 4.95 10.61
CA PRO A 101 18.25 3.74 11.09
C PRO A 101 17.48 2.45 10.74
N LEU A 102 16.21 2.51 10.32
CA LEU A 102 15.45 1.35 9.85
C LEU A 102 16.10 0.77 8.58
N HIS A 103 16.20 -0.55 8.49
CA HIS A 103 16.70 -1.22 7.30
C HIS A 103 15.63 -1.35 6.23
N TYR A 104 15.85 -0.73 5.07
CA TYR A 104 14.98 -0.84 3.91
C TYR A 104 15.57 -1.80 2.89
N TYR A 105 14.81 -2.85 2.57
CA TYR A 105 15.11 -3.82 1.53
C TYR A 105 14.12 -3.63 0.38
N PHE A 106 14.41 -2.68 -0.51
CA PHE A 106 13.51 -2.38 -1.62
C PHE A 106 13.40 -3.53 -2.63
N THR A 107 12.20 -3.76 -3.14
CA THR A 107 11.88 -4.69 -4.24
C THR A 107 11.59 -3.90 -5.52
N ALA A 108 11.83 -4.51 -6.68
CA ALA A 108 11.83 -3.78 -7.96
C ALA A 108 10.42 -3.83 -8.59
N PRO A 109 9.71 -2.70 -8.79
CA PRO A 109 8.32 -2.70 -9.26
C PRO A 109 8.17 -3.22 -10.70
N PRO A 110 7.54 -4.38 -10.95
CA PRO A 110 7.45 -4.92 -12.31
C PRO A 110 6.27 -4.34 -13.12
N CYS A 111 5.23 -3.86 -12.46
CA CYS A 111 3.94 -3.49 -13.06
C CYS A 111 3.74 -1.97 -13.06
N VAL A 112 4.66 -1.25 -13.70
CA VAL A 112 4.58 0.20 -13.90
C VAL A 112 4.60 0.50 -15.41
N PRO A 113 3.45 0.82 -16.04
CA PRO A 113 2.10 0.83 -15.46
C PRO A 113 1.54 -0.58 -15.17
N SER A 114 0.50 -0.69 -14.35
CA SER A 114 -0.20 -1.97 -14.10
C SER A 114 -1.13 -2.36 -15.25
N THR A 115 -1.59 -1.39 -16.06
CA THR A 115 -2.28 -1.66 -17.33
C THR A 115 -2.08 -0.57 -18.39
N LYS A 116 -2.53 -0.83 -19.63
CA LYS A 116 -2.51 0.13 -20.76
C LYS A 116 -3.75 1.02 -20.85
N TYR A 117 -4.79 0.74 -20.07
CA TYR A 117 -6.11 1.39 -20.13
C TYR A 117 -6.21 2.71 -19.37
N GLU A 118 -5.08 3.23 -18.91
CA GLU A 118 -4.94 4.47 -18.15
C GLU A 118 -3.62 5.15 -18.47
N THR A 119 -3.44 6.40 -18.02
CA THR A 119 -2.22 7.18 -18.19
C THR A 119 -1.43 7.23 -16.88
N ASN A 120 -0.19 6.75 -16.91
CA ASN A 120 0.74 6.79 -15.77
C ASN A 120 1.80 7.88 -15.98
N GLY A 121 2.43 8.29 -14.89
CA GLY A 121 3.53 9.25 -14.92
C GLY A 121 4.83 8.66 -15.44
N ALA A 122 5.00 7.33 -15.37
CA ALA A 122 6.20 6.65 -15.83
C ALA A 122 5.97 5.21 -16.32
N THR A 123 7.05 4.60 -16.79
CA THR A 123 7.14 3.19 -17.16
C THR A 123 8.46 2.64 -16.62
N ILE A 124 8.43 1.46 -16.00
CA ILE A 124 9.63 0.73 -15.58
C ILE A 124 9.85 -0.41 -16.56
N THR A 125 11.02 -0.42 -17.21
CA THR A 125 11.41 -1.44 -18.19
C THR A 125 12.31 -2.51 -17.57
N SER A 126 12.57 -3.61 -18.27
CA SER A 126 13.54 -4.62 -17.85
C SER A 126 14.95 -4.04 -17.64
N TYR A 127 15.32 -2.99 -18.38
CA TYR A 127 16.60 -2.29 -18.20
C TYR A 127 16.65 -1.52 -16.87
N ASP A 128 15.53 -0.91 -16.48
CA ASP A 128 15.41 -0.23 -15.20
C ASP A 128 15.49 -1.23 -14.04
N ILE A 129 14.78 -2.37 -14.14
CA ILE A 129 14.88 -3.48 -13.18
C ILE A 129 16.33 -3.97 -13.05
N GLU A 130 17.04 -4.15 -14.18
CA GLU A 130 18.45 -4.55 -14.15
C GLU A 130 19.32 -3.49 -13.46
N THR A 131 19.03 -2.21 -13.68
CA THR A 131 19.70 -1.11 -13.00
C THR A 131 19.44 -1.14 -11.49
N LEU A 132 18.21 -1.41 -11.05
CA LEU A 132 17.84 -1.53 -9.64
C LEU A 132 18.62 -2.65 -8.93
N PHE A 133 18.71 -3.84 -9.55
CA PHE A 133 19.52 -4.92 -8.97
C PHE A 133 21.01 -4.62 -9.00
N ARG A 134 21.54 -4.11 -10.12
CA ARG A 134 22.99 -3.90 -10.31
C ARG A 134 23.54 -2.75 -9.47
N LYS A 135 22.84 -1.61 -9.44
CA LYS A 135 23.31 -0.37 -8.80
C LYS A 135 22.89 -0.27 -7.34
N TYR A 136 21.68 -0.72 -7.02
CA TYR A 136 21.08 -0.52 -5.70
C TYR A 136 20.89 -1.80 -4.89
N ASN A 137 21.18 -2.98 -5.47
CA ASN A 137 21.06 -4.28 -4.81
C ASN A 137 19.68 -4.55 -4.21
N PHE A 138 18.64 -4.30 -5.01
CA PHE A 138 17.25 -4.59 -4.63
C PHE A 138 17.07 -6.06 -4.21
N ALA A 139 16.18 -6.30 -3.25
CA ALA A 139 16.04 -7.57 -2.54
C ALA A 139 15.30 -8.63 -3.36
N ALA A 140 14.29 -8.22 -4.15
CA ALA A 140 13.49 -9.08 -5.01
C ALA A 140 12.95 -8.29 -6.21
N LEU A 141 12.40 -9.00 -7.20
CA LEU A 141 11.38 -8.41 -8.09
C LEU A 141 10.09 -8.36 -7.29
N SER A 142 9.44 -7.21 -7.25
CA SER A 142 8.25 -7.04 -6.44
C SER A 142 7.04 -7.78 -7.02
N GLU A 143 5.89 -7.58 -6.41
CA GLU A 143 4.65 -8.26 -6.72
C GLU A 143 4.28 -8.20 -8.21
N VAL A 144 4.22 -9.37 -8.84
CA VAL A 144 3.86 -9.46 -10.26
C VAL A 144 2.33 -9.54 -10.38
N MET A 145 1.66 -8.40 -10.20
CA MET A 145 0.19 -8.29 -10.28
C MET A 145 -0.38 -8.52 -11.70
N ASP A 146 0.38 -8.23 -12.76
CA ASP A 146 -0.02 -8.53 -14.15
C ASP A 146 0.25 -10.02 -14.49
N TYR A 147 -0.50 -10.90 -13.81
CA TYR A 147 -0.42 -12.34 -14.00
C TYR A 147 -0.89 -12.79 -15.39
N GLU A 148 -1.74 -12.02 -16.07
CA GLU A 148 -2.18 -12.33 -17.45
C GLU A 148 -1.02 -12.20 -18.44
N SER A 149 -0.19 -11.16 -18.33
CA SER A 149 1.05 -11.06 -19.12
C SER A 149 2.00 -12.22 -18.86
N VAL A 150 2.10 -12.71 -17.62
CA VAL A 150 2.90 -13.90 -17.31
C VAL A 150 2.33 -15.15 -17.99
N ILE A 151 1.03 -15.40 -17.88
CA ILE A 151 0.36 -16.60 -18.43
C ILE A 151 0.43 -16.65 -19.97
N ASN A 152 0.41 -15.47 -20.59
CA ASN A 152 0.46 -15.28 -22.03
C ASN A 152 1.89 -15.14 -22.57
N ASN A 153 2.92 -15.20 -21.71
CA ASN A 153 4.32 -15.02 -22.05
C ASN A 153 4.59 -13.69 -22.76
N ASP A 154 4.04 -12.59 -22.25
CA ASP A 154 4.37 -11.26 -22.72
C ASP A 154 5.88 -11.03 -22.70
N ARG A 155 6.40 -10.42 -23.77
CA ARG A 155 7.84 -10.31 -23.98
C ARG A 155 8.51 -9.44 -22.91
N GLU A 156 7.90 -8.33 -22.53
CA GLU A 156 8.49 -7.38 -21.58
C GLU A 156 8.37 -7.91 -20.15
N MET A 157 7.22 -8.45 -19.78
CA MET A 157 7.04 -9.06 -18.45
C MET A 157 8.01 -10.22 -18.23
N MET A 158 8.16 -11.12 -19.21
CA MET A 158 9.12 -12.21 -19.11
C MET A 158 10.58 -11.71 -19.10
N ALA A 159 10.89 -10.60 -19.77
CA ALA A 159 12.21 -9.98 -19.70
C ALA A 159 12.53 -9.48 -18.28
N LYS A 160 11.58 -8.80 -17.60
CA LYS A 160 11.72 -8.38 -16.20
C LYS A 160 11.93 -9.57 -15.25
N ILE A 161 11.14 -10.63 -15.40
CA ILE A 161 11.28 -11.89 -14.65
C ILE A 161 12.67 -12.51 -14.87
N ASN A 162 13.15 -12.56 -16.12
CA ASN A 162 14.45 -13.13 -16.45
C ASN A 162 15.61 -12.33 -15.87
N VAL A 163 15.47 -11.00 -15.73
CA VAL A 163 16.45 -10.17 -15.03
C VAL A 163 16.53 -10.60 -13.56
N ALA A 164 15.41 -10.78 -12.85
CA ALA A 164 15.44 -11.26 -11.46
C ALA A 164 16.14 -12.62 -11.32
N LYS A 165 15.84 -13.57 -12.23
CA LYS A 165 16.52 -14.88 -12.29
C LYS A 165 18.02 -14.76 -12.53
N LYS A 166 18.45 -13.88 -13.44
CA LYS A 166 19.86 -13.60 -13.73
C LYS A 166 20.62 -13.18 -12.47
N TYR A 167 20.01 -12.34 -11.63
CA TYR A 167 20.57 -11.88 -10.36
C TYR A 167 20.31 -12.82 -9.17
N LYS A 168 19.63 -13.95 -9.40
CA LYS A 168 19.23 -14.93 -8.38
C LYS A 168 18.43 -14.27 -7.24
N LYS A 169 17.55 -13.35 -7.60
CA LYS A 169 16.66 -12.66 -6.68
C LYS A 169 15.31 -13.37 -6.64
N PRO A 170 14.63 -13.44 -5.47
CA PRO A 170 13.25 -13.89 -5.40
C PRO A 170 12.33 -13.03 -6.28
N ILE A 171 11.16 -13.58 -6.60
CA ILE A 171 10.13 -12.88 -7.34
C ILE A 171 8.84 -13.01 -6.55
N ASP A 172 8.32 -11.87 -6.12
CA ASP A 172 7.10 -11.81 -5.32
C ASP A 172 5.84 -11.80 -6.20
N GLY A 173 4.75 -12.32 -5.64
CA GLY A 173 3.51 -12.49 -6.39
C GLY A 173 2.32 -11.75 -5.81
N HIS A 174 1.38 -11.47 -6.70
CA HIS A 174 0.06 -10.88 -6.46
C HIS A 174 -0.90 -11.54 -7.45
N ALA A 175 -1.60 -12.59 -7.00
CA ALA A 175 -2.39 -13.44 -7.89
C ALA A 175 -3.75 -13.84 -7.26
N PRO A 176 -4.66 -12.87 -7.04
CA PRO A 176 -5.98 -13.17 -6.49
C PRO A 176 -6.77 -14.10 -7.41
N LEU A 177 -7.45 -15.10 -6.84
CA LEU A 177 -8.32 -16.07 -7.54
C LEU A 177 -7.60 -16.96 -8.57
N LEU A 178 -6.27 -16.88 -8.67
CA LEU A 178 -5.50 -17.63 -9.66
C LEU A 178 -5.31 -19.09 -9.22
N THR A 179 -5.87 -20.02 -10.00
CA THR A 179 -5.89 -21.46 -9.66
C THR A 179 -5.52 -22.36 -10.84
N GLY A 180 -5.29 -23.64 -10.56
CA GLY A 180 -5.11 -24.70 -11.55
C GLY A 180 -3.96 -24.45 -12.54
N LYS A 181 -4.22 -24.63 -13.84
CA LYS A 181 -3.20 -24.52 -14.89
C LYS A 181 -2.62 -23.10 -15.02
N LYS A 182 -3.43 -22.08 -14.77
CA LYS A 182 -2.97 -20.67 -14.80
C LYS A 182 -1.99 -20.41 -13.67
N LEU A 183 -2.32 -20.84 -12.45
CA LEU A 183 -1.43 -20.76 -11.29
C LEU A 183 -0.11 -21.49 -11.51
N GLN A 184 -0.15 -22.72 -12.05
CA GLN A 184 1.07 -23.47 -12.35
C GLN A 184 1.98 -22.75 -13.36
N LYS A 185 1.42 -22.09 -14.38
CA LYS A 185 2.21 -21.28 -15.32
C LYS A 185 2.89 -20.11 -14.61
N TYR A 186 2.18 -19.43 -13.72
CA TYR A 186 2.72 -18.31 -12.92
C TYR A 186 3.89 -18.78 -12.04
N ILE A 187 3.73 -19.90 -11.34
CA ILE A 187 4.80 -20.52 -10.53
C ILE A 187 5.99 -20.95 -11.42
N LEU A 188 5.74 -21.59 -12.57
CA LEU A 188 6.79 -22.00 -13.50
C LEU A 188 7.56 -20.81 -14.08
N ALA A 189 6.93 -19.64 -14.19
CA ALA A 189 7.62 -18.41 -14.57
C ALA A 189 8.60 -17.93 -13.49
N GLY A 190 8.50 -18.42 -12.25
CA GLY A 190 9.47 -18.20 -11.17
C GLY A 190 8.95 -17.35 -10.01
N ILE A 191 7.65 -17.03 -9.98
CA ILE A 191 7.03 -16.32 -8.86
C ILE A 191 6.82 -17.30 -7.70
N THR A 192 7.22 -16.91 -6.49
CA THR A 192 7.34 -17.83 -5.35
C THR A 192 6.58 -17.42 -4.09
N THR A 193 6.00 -16.23 -4.02
CA THR A 193 5.14 -15.77 -2.91
C THR A 193 3.77 -15.30 -3.41
N ASP A 194 2.81 -15.18 -2.49
CA ASP A 194 1.54 -14.51 -2.73
C ASP A 194 0.97 -13.96 -1.40
N HIS A 195 0.39 -12.76 -1.46
CA HIS A 195 -0.37 -12.14 -0.36
C HIS A 195 -1.87 -11.97 -0.68
N GLU A 196 -2.30 -12.26 -1.92
CA GLU A 196 -3.63 -11.94 -2.45
C GLU A 196 -4.64 -13.10 -2.46
N SER A 197 -4.36 -14.18 -1.75
CA SER A 197 -5.32 -15.29 -1.67
C SER A 197 -6.64 -14.84 -1.04
N VAL A 198 -7.77 -15.11 -1.71
CA VAL A 198 -9.12 -14.68 -1.27
C VAL A 198 -9.85 -15.77 -0.51
N THR A 199 -9.44 -17.03 -0.69
CA THR A 199 -10.07 -18.20 -0.07
C THR A 199 -9.03 -19.14 0.54
N LYS A 200 -9.46 -19.92 1.55
CA LYS A 200 -8.63 -20.99 2.13
C LYS A 200 -8.16 -22.01 1.10
N GLN A 201 -9.01 -22.32 0.12
CA GLN A 201 -8.70 -23.26 -0.96
C GLN A 201 -7.55 -22.76 -1.84
N GLU A 202 -7.52 -21.45 -2.15
CA GLU A 202 -6.37 -20.85 -2.85
C GLU A 202 -5.09 -20.96 -2.04
N VAL A 203 -5.14 -20.61 -0.74
CA VAL A 203 -3.98 -20.72 0.16
C VAL A 203 -3.45 -22.15 0.16
N GLU A 204 -4.32 -23.15 0.31
CA GLU A 204 -3.93 -24.55 0.29
C GLU A 204 -3.35 -25.01 -1.05
N GLU A 205 -3.92 -24.58 -2.19
CA GLU A 205 -3.41 -24.92 -3.51
C GLU A 205 -2.03 -24.29 -3.76
N LYS A 206 -1.89 -22.99 -3.52
CA LYS A 206 -0.64 -22.24 -3.70
C LYS A 206 0.49 -22.84 -2.86
N ARG A 207 0.22 -23.17 -1.59
CA ARG A 207 1.18 -23.87 -0.71
C ARG A 207 1.53 -25.26 -1.22
N ARG A 208 0.54 -26.05 -1.65
CA ARG A 208 0.76 -27.41 -2.18
C ARG A 208 1.68 -27.39 -3.40
N LEU A 209 1.63 -26.31 -4.18
CA LEU A 209 2.49 -26.08 -5.34
C LEU A 209 3.83 -25.39 -5.00
N GLY A 210 4.10 -25.12 -3.71
CA GLY A 210 5.38 -24.61 -3.23
C GLY A 210 5.49 -23.10 -3.13
N MET A 211 4.40 -22.33 -3.28
CA MET A 211 4.40 -20.90 -3.01
C MET A 211 4.39 -20.63 -1.50
N LYS A 212 5.09 -19.57 -1.11
CA LYS A 212 5.07 -19.02 0.24
C LYS A 212 3.90 -18.07 0.42
N ILE A 213 3.21 -18.17 1.55
CA ILE A 213 2.02 -17.36 1.80
C ILE A 213 2.33 -16.24 2.79
N MET A 214 2.10 -15.01 2.34
CA MET A 214 2.13 -13.80 3.14
C MET A 214 0.73 -13.56 3.69
N ILE A 215 0.57 -13.66 5.01
CA ILE A 215 -0.70 -13.35 5.66
C ILE A 215 -0.71 -11.87 6.02
N ARG A 216 -1.71 -11.14 5.51
CA ARG A 216 -1.81 -9.69 5.65
C ARG A 216 -2.65 -9.29 6.86
N GLU A 217 -2.19 -8.27 7.56
CA GLU A 217 -2.95 -7.60 8.61
C GLU A 217 -2.69 -6.08 8.54
N GLY A 218 -3.07 -5.50 7.41
CA GLY A 218 -2.96 -4.07 7.11
C GLY A 218 -4.23 -3.28 7.38
N SER A 219 -4.22 -2.01 6.96
CA SER A 219 -5.36 -1.10 7.06
C SER A 219 -6.45 -1.43 6.03
N GLU A 220 -6.05 -1.79 4.81
CA GLU A 220 -6.97 -2.03 3.68
C GLU A 220 -7.41 -3.49 3.57
N SER A 221 -6.56 -4.44 3.98
CA SER A 221 -6.84 -5.88 3.90
C SER A 221 -6.37 -6.62 5.15
N LYS A 222 -7.24 -7.47 5.71
CA LYS A 222 -7.00 -8.25 6.94
C LYS A 222 -7.39 -9.70 6.73
N THR A 223 -6.40 -10.56 6.55
CA THR A 223 -6.59 -12.00 6.27
C THR A 223 -6.08 -12.90 7.39
N LEU A 224 -5.48 -12.34 8.45
CA LEU A 224 -4.92 -13.11 9.56
C LEU A 224 -5.93 -14.06 10.20
N GLU A 225 -7.08 -13.53 10.61
CA GLU A 225 -8.10 -14.35 11.29
C GLU A 225 -8.60 -15.50 10.41
N GLU A 226 -8.74 -15.25 9.11
CA GLU A 226 -9.18 -16.26 8.16
C GLU A 226 -8.12 -17.34 7.94
N PHE A 227 -6.86 -16.95 7.78
CA PHE A 227 -5.78 -17.83 7.32
C PHE A 227 -4.80 -18.29 8.39
N ILE A 228 -4.99 -17.91 9.67
CA ILE A 228 -4.11 -18.32 10.78
C ILE A 228 -3.92 -19.85 10.84
N ARG A 229 -4.98 -20.62 10.55
CA ARG A 229 -4.96 -22.09 10.56
C ARG A 229 -4.37 -22.72 9.29
N SER A 230 -4.14 -21.92 8.25
CA SER A 230 -3.58 -22.36 6.97
C SER A 230 -2.04 -22.32 6.95
N LYS A 231 -1.41 -21.98 8.09
CA LYS A 231 0.04 -22.05 8.37
C LYS A 231 0.94 -21.14 7.52
N GLY A 232 0.59 -19.87 7.31
CA GLY A 232 1.37 -18.94 6.47
C GLY A 232 2.89 -18.92 6.73
N ASP A 233 3.66 -18.42 5.77
CA ASP A 233 5.11 -18.32 5.87
C ASP A 233 5.53 -17.02 6.56
N PHE A 234 4.81 -15.93 6.27
CA PHE A 234 5.11 -14.57 6.72
C PHE A 234 3.86 -13.88 7.27
N LEU A 235 4.05 -12.97 8.23
CA LEU A 235 3.06 -11.98 8.63
C LEU A 235 3.53 -10.62 8.10
N VAL A 236 2.67 -9.94 7.34
CA VAL A 236 3.02 -8.69 6.63
C VAL A 236 1.93 -7.65 6.81
N THR A 237 2.25 -6.37 6.61
CA THR A 237 1.20 -5.33 6.68
C THR A 237 0.60 -5.00 5.34
N ASP A 238 1.34 -5.14 4.24
CA ASP A 238 0.91 -4.63 2.94
C ASP A 238 0.63 -3.11 3.06
N ASP A 239 -0.58 -2.64 2.75
CA ASP A 239 -1.01 -1.26 3.00
C ASP A 239 -1.26 -0.95 4.49
N LEU A 240 -0.52 0.01 5.05
CA LEU A 240 -0.69 0.46 6.43
C LEU A 240 -0.76 1.98 6.55
N LYS A 241 -1.91 2.49 6.99
CA LYS A 241 -2.14 3.92 7.22
C LYS A 241 -1.36 4.46 8.41
N ALA A 242 -1.07 5.77 8.42
CA ALA A 242 -0.37 6.42 9.53
C ALA A 242 -1.10 6.26 10.88
N GLU A 243 -2.43 6.30 10.89
CA GLU A 243 -3.27 6.13 12.08
C GLU A 243 -3.03 4.78 12.74
N ASP A 244 -3.01 3.71 11.94
CA ASP A 244 -2.82 2.34 12.41
C ASP A 244 -1.35 2.11 12.80
N LEU A 245 -0.41 2.61 11.99
CA LEU A 245 1.02 2.54 12.26
C LEU A 245 1.38 3.18 13.62
N ILE A 246 0.73 4.31 13.98
CA ILE A 246 0.93 4.95 15.30
C ILE A 246 0.54 4.01 16.44
N ASN A 247 -0.53 3.25 16.27
CA ASN A 247 -1.06 2.34 17.29
C ASN A 247 -0.24 1.04 17.39
N GLY A 248 0.38 0.60 16.30
CA GLY A 248 1.20 -0.60 16.26
C GLY A 248 1.75 -0.91 14.88
N HIS A 249 2.67 -1.87 14.81
CA HIS A 249 3.16 -2.41 13.54
C HIS A 249 3.20 -3.94 13.65
N ILE A 250 4.35 -4.59 13.39
CA ILE A 250 4.47 -6.05 13.50
C ILE A 250 4.14 -6.57 14.91
N ASN A 251 4.44 -5.81 15.97
CA ASN A 251 4.14 -6.22 17.35
C ASN A 251 2.65 -6.49 17.61
N VAL A 252 1.75 -5.71 17.01
CA VAL A 252 0.31 -5.91 17.21
C VAL A 252 -0.22 -7.08 16.39
N ILE A 253 0.41 -7.36 15.25
CA ILE A 253 0.11 -8.55 14.43
C ILE A 253 0.56 -9.81 15.16
N LEU A 254 1.74 -9.78 15.79
CA LEU A 254 2.22 -10.87 16.66
C LEU A 254 1.25 -11.15 17.82
N ARG A 255 0.84 -10.10 18.55
CA ARG A 255 -0.16 -10.23 19.62
C ARG A 255 -1.46 -10.83 19.09
N LYS A 256 -2.01 -10.28 17.99
CA LYS A 256 -3.24 -10.79 17.38
C LYS A 256 -3.11 -12.27 16.96
N ALA A 257 -1.98 -12.66 16.36
CA ALA A 257 -1.74 -14.05 15.97
C ALA A 257 -1.75 -15.00 17.18
N VAL A 258 -1.09 -14.61 18.28
CA VAL A 258 -1.07 -15.39 19.53
C VAL A 258 -2.45 -15.44 20.18
N ASP A 259 -3.18 -14.32 20.21
CA ASP A 259 -4.56 -14.27 20.72
C ASP A 259 -5.51 -15.18 19.95
N LEU A 260 -5.27 -15.35 18.64
CA LEU A 260 -5.98 -16.28 17.76
C LEU A 260 -5.51 -17.75 17.89
N GLY A 261 -4.53 -18.01 18.75
CA GLY A 261 -4.05 -19.35 19.11
C GLY A 261 -2.82 -19.84 18.35
N MET A 262 -2.09 -18.96 17.65
CA MET A 262 -0.78 -19.32 17.08
C MET A 262 0.28 -19.45 18.17
N ASP A 263 1.18 -20.42 18.03
CA ASP A 263 2.33 -20.55 18.91
C ASP A 263 3.24 -19.31 18.78
N PRO A 264 3.65 -18.64 19.88
CA PRO A 264 4.45 -17.42 19.82
C PRO A 264 5.82 -17.61 19.15
N PHE A 265 6.43 -18.80 19.21
CA PHE A 265 7.69 -19.06 18.51
C PHE A 265 7.46 -19.17 16.99
N GLU A 266 6.37 -19.82 16.56
CA GLU A 266 5.94 -19.82 15.16
C GLU A 266 5.66 -18.41 14.64
N ALA A 267 4.89 -17.60 15.39
CA ALA A 267 4.59 -16.22 15.04
C ALA A 267 5.88 -15.37 14.90
N LEU A 268 6.82 -15.52 15.84
CA LEU A 268 8.11 -14.83 15.78
C LEU A 268 8.93 -15.25 14.56
N ARG A 269 8.98 -16.54 14.20
CA ARG A 269 9.68 -17.00 12.99
C ARG A 269 9.14 -16.33 11.72
N MET A 270 7.82 -16.18 11.61
CA MET A 270 7.15 -15.56 10.46
C MET A 270 7.54 -14.09 10.22
N VAL A 271 8.08 -13.42 11.25
CA VAL A 271 8.52 -12.00 11.17
C VAL A 271 10.00 -11.81 11.51
N THR A 272 10.77 -12.90 11.59
CA THR A 272 12.21 -12.84 11.87
C THR A 272 12.98 -13.73 10.90
N ILE A 273 13.19 -15.01 11.22
CA ILE A 273 14.06 -15.90 10.43
C ILE A 273 13.46 -16.26 9.07
N ASN A 274 12.15 -16.47 8.96
CA ASN A 274 11.51 -16.86 7.69
C ASN A 274 11.74 -15.79 6.60
N PRO A 275 11.38 -14.51 6.81
CA PRO A 275 11.64 -13.47 5.82
C PRO A 275 13.14 -13.20 5.67
N ALA A 276 13.94 -13.32 6.74
CA ALA A 276 15.38 -13.11 6.64
C ALA A 276 16.05 -14.12 5.70
N ASP A 277 15.70 -15.39 5.81
CA ASP A 277 16.24 -16.45 4.97
C ASP A 277 15.76 -16.33 3.52
N TYR A 278 14.47 -16.02 3.31
CA TYR A 278 13.90 -15.90 1.96
C TYR A 278 14.52 -14.74 1.15
N TYR A 279 14.69 -13.57 1.78
CA TYR A 279 15.26 -12.38 1.13
C TYR A 279 16.78 -12.24 1.31
N ASN A 280 17.45 -13.23 1.94
CA ASN A 280 18.88 -13.22 2.25
C ASN A 280 19.33 -11.95 3.03
N ILE A 281 18.56 -11.62 4.07
CA ILE A 281 18.80 -10.50 4.98
C ILE A 281 19.67 -11.00 6.15
N ASN A 282 20.70 -10.24 6.53
CA ASN A 282 21.56 -10.59 7.68
C ASN A 282 20.92 -10.24 9.04
N ALA A 283 19.70 -10.73 9.27
CA ALA A 283 18.93 -10.57 10.50
C ALA A 283 18.21 -11.90 10.84
N GLY A 284 17.11 -11.85 11.59
CA GLY A 284 16.20 -12.99 11.78
C GLY A 284 16.53 -13.93 12.95
N PHE A 285 17.76 -13.96 13.44
CA PHE A 285 18.09 -14.63 14.71
C PHE A 285 19.29 -14.00 15.44
N ILE A 286 19.42 -14.29 16.73
CA ILE A 286 20.49 -13.80 17.59
C ILE A 286 21.63 -14.83 17.59
N GLY A 287 22.72 -14.54 16.89
CA GLY A 287 23.87 -15.45 16.79
C GLY A 287 25.16 -14.78 16.30
N PRO A 288 26.34 -15.39 16.54
CA PRO A 288 27.62 -14.86 16.06
C PRO A 288 27.61 -14.55 14.56
N GLY A 289 28.16 -13.38 14.18
CA GLY A 289 28.25 -12.91 12.80
C GLY A 289 27.02 -12.14 12.29
N ARG A 290 25.86 -12.28 12.95
CA ARG A 290 24.63 -11.55 12.60
C ARG A 290 24.69 -10.08 12.98
N ASN A 291 23.87 -9.27 12.33
CA ASN A 291 23.69 -7.88 12.74
C ASN A 291 23.09 -7.83 14.15
N ALA A 292 23.51 -6.86 14.94
CA ALA A 292 22.99 -6.65 16.29
C ALA A 292 21.70 -5.84 16.25
N ASP A 293 20.67 -6.42 15.63
CA ASP A 293 19.31 -5.88 15.51
C ASP A 293 18.41 -6.62 16.50
N LEU A 294 18.15 -5.98 17.65
CA LEU A 294 17.59 -6.63 18.83
C LEU A 294 16.39 -5.84 19.37
N VAL A 295 15.35 -6.55 19.79
CA VAL A 295 14.16 -5.99 20.41
C VAL A 295 13.99 -6.58 21.80
N PHE A 296 13.68 -5.72 22.76
CA PHE A 296 13.37 -6.13 24.13
C PHE A 296 11.86 -6.02 24.30
N ILE A 297 11.21 -7.12 24.63
CA ILE A 297 9.78 -7.21 24.90
C ILE A 297 9.54 -7.63 26.35
N ASP A 298 8.34 -7.36 26.88
CA ASP A 298 7.95 -7.80 28.22
C ASP A 298 7.62 -9.29 28.27
N ASN A 299 6.86 -9.81 27.31
CA ASN A 299 6.45 -11.21 27.26
C ASN A 299 6.00 -11.61 25.84
N LEU A 300 5.69 -12.90 25.67
CA LEU A 300 5.27 -13.51 24.40
C LEU A 300 3.75 -13.47 24.12
N SER A 301 2.96 -12.79 24.96
CA SER A 301 1.53 -12.54 24.68
C SER A 301 1.30 -11.12 24.18
N GLU A 302 1.85 -10.12 24.87
CA GLU A 302 1.61 -8.71 24.60
C GLU A 302 2.60 -8.06 23.63
N PHE A 303 3.84 -8.59 23.56
CA PHE A 303 4.92 -8.04 22.73
C PHE A 303 5.16 -6.53 22.92
N ASN A 304 5.01 -5.98 24.14
CA ASN A 304 5.24 -4.56 24.34
C ASN A 304 6.73 -4.25 24.27
N VAL A 305 7.11 -3.46 23.27
CA VAL A 305 8.51 -3.10 23.01
C VAL A 305 9.04 -2.11 24.04
N LYS A 306 10.11 -2.49 24.74
CA LYS A 306 10.79 -1.70 25.78
C LYS A 306 12.05 -1.01 25.27
N ARG A 307 12.74 -1.65 24.32
CA ARG A 307 13.99 -1.16 23.73
C ARG A 307 14.20 -1.76 22.35
N VAL A 308 14.73 -0.96 21.43
CA VAL A 308 15.17 -1.40 20.09
C VAL A 308 16.62 -1.00 19.88
N ILE A 309 17.40 -1.93 19.34
CA ILE A 309 18.79 -1.77 18.96
C ILE A 309 18.91 -2.13 17.49
N ILE A 310 19.62 -1.29 16.72
CA ILE A 310 19.94 -1.56 15.32
C ILE A 310 21.44 -1.34 15.12
N ASN A 311 22.11 -2.32 14.50
CA ASN A 311 23.57 -2.38 14.35
C ASN A 311 24.29 -2.06 15.66
N GLY A 312 23.80 -2.58 16.78
CA GLY A 312 24.40 -2.37 18.11
C GLY A 312 24.18 -0.98 18.71
N ASN A 313 23.43 -0.09 18.06
CA ASN A 313 23.10 1.24 18.57
C ASN A 313 21.69 1.22 19.16
N THR A 314 21.50 1.79 20.35
CA THR A 314 20.15 1.92 20.93
C THR A 314 19.39 3.01 20.19
N ILE A 315 18.28 2.64 19.54
CA ILE A 315 17.46 3.55 18.73
C ILE A 315 16.20 3.96 19.48
N PHE A 316 15.63 3.07 20.28
CA PHE A 316 14.46 3.34 21.10
C PHE A 316 14.67 2.77 22.50
N LYS A 317 14.36 3.55 23.55
CA LYS A 317 14.40 3.11 24.95
C LYS A 317 13.60 4.06 25.83
N LYS A 318 12.87 3.53 26.84
CA LYS A 318 12.09 4.33 27.81
C LYS A 318 11.12 5.30 27.11
N GLN A 319 10.36 4.81 26.14
CA GLN A 319 9.43 5.60 25.32
C GLN A 319 10.07 6.77 24.55
N LYS A 320 11.40 6.82 24.45
CA LYS A 320 12.13 7.86 23.72
C LYS A 320 12.82 7.26 22.51
N LEU A 321 12.49 7.80 21.34
CA LEU A 321 13.20 7.57 20.10
C LEU A 321 14.47 8.44 20.07
N LEU A 322 15.60 7.84 19.72
CA LEU A 322 16.92 8.48 19.57
C LEU A 322 17.25 8.72 18.08
N TYR A 323 16.20 8.97 17.31
CA TYR A 323 16.21 9.28 15.90
C TYR A 323 15.17 10.38 15.65
N ARG A 324 15.44 11.24 14.68
CA ARG A 324 14.50 12.26 14.19
C ARG A 324 14.61 12.31 12.69
N ALA A 325 13.48 12.18 12.01
CA ALA A 325 13.43 12.25 10.56
C ALA A 325 13.74 13.66 10.06
N ASN A 326 14.44 13.70 8.93
CA ASN A 326 14.68 14.90 8.15
C ASN A 326 14.38 14.59 6.68
N PRO A 327 13.09 14.60 6.29
CA PRO A 327 12.69 14.13 4.97
C PRO A 327 13.32 14.94 3.84
N TYR A 328 13.70 14.26 2.76
CA TYR A 328 14.07 14.93 1.53
C TYR A 328 12.84 15.51 0.83
N LYS A 329 13.09 16.53 0.01
CA LYS A 329 12.09 17.08 -0.90
C LYS A 329 12.18 16.40 -2.25
N LEU A 330 11.03 16.21 -2.88
CA LEU A 330 10.85 15.80 -4.27
C LEU A 330 9.68 16.62 -4.83
N PRO A 331 9.72 17.09 -6.09
CA PRO A 331 8.53 17.58 -6.76
C PRO A 331 7.42 16.52 -6.79
N SER A 332 6.17 16.95 -6.86
CA SER A 332 5.02 16.04 -6.81
C SER A 332 4.71 15.29 -8.10
N GLY A 333 5.35 15.65 -9.22
CA GLY A 333 4.91 15.20 -10.55
C GLY A 333 3.56 15.80 -10.99
N MET A 334 2.99 16.74 -10.22
CA MET A 334 1.74 17.42 -10.54
C MET A 334 1.94 18.39 -11.70
N ASN A 335 1.61 17.96 -12.91
CA ASN A 335 1.71 18.71 -14.15
C ASN A 335 0.33 18.86 -14.79
N VAL A 336 -0.52 19.66 -14.17
CA VAL A 336 -1.93 19.81 -14.54
C VAL A 336 -2.40 21.23 -14.29
N SER A 337 -3.30 21.73 -15.15
CA SER A 337 -3.86 23.07 -15.00
C SER A 337 -5.03 23.09 -14.01
N PHE A 338 -5.30 24.28 -13.44
CA PHE A 338 -6.50 24.51 -12.63
C PHE A 338 -7.76 24.22 -13.46
N LYS A 339 -8.71 23.49 -12.87
CA LYS A 339 -9.95 23.07 -13.51
C LYS A 339 -11.08 24.06 -13.25
N SER A 340 -11.88 24.26 -14.27
CA SER A 340 -13.12 25.02 -14.22
C SER A 340 -14.32 24.12 -13.98
N VAL A 341 -15.47 24.71 -13.67
CA VAL A 341 -16.75 23.99 -13.53
C VAL A 341 -17.08 23.18 -14.79
N ASP A 342 -16.74 23.69 -15.98
CA ASP A 342 -17.03 23.02 -17.24
C ASP A 342 -16.25 21.73 -17.46
N ASN A 343 -15.08 21.58 -16.83
CA ASN A 343 -14.31 20.34 -16.90
C ASN A 343 -15.04 19.14 -16.27
N PHE A 344 -15.97 19.40 -15.33
CA PHE A 344 -16.75 18.37 -14.63
C PHE A 344 -18.20 18.26 -15.14
N ASN A 345 -18.53 19.01 -16.19
CA ASN A 345 -19.83 18.94 -16.84
C ASN A 345 -19.87 17.79 -17.85
N LEU A 346 -20.79 16.85 -17.64
CA LEU A 346 -21.08 15.80 -18.62
C LEU A 346 -22.22 16.29 -19.52
N LYS A 347 -21.89 16.63 -20.76
CA LYS A 347 -22.84 17.16 -21.75
C LYS A 347 -23.72 16.04 -22.29
N ALA A 348 -25.01 16.33 -22.46
CA ALA A 348 -25.88 15.49 -23.26
C ALA A 348 -25.48 15.60 -24.74
N ASN A 349 -25.59 14.51 -25.48
CA ASN A 349 -25.40 14.46 -26.93
C ASN A 349 -26.48 15.27 -27.66
N ASN A 350 -27.72 15.21 -27.16
CA ASN A 350 -28.84 16.05 -27.59
C ASN A 350 -29.27 17.00 -26.46
N PRO A 351 -29.01 18.31 -26.59
CA PRO A 351 -29.38 19.31 -25.59
C PRO A 351 -30.89 19.47 -25.34
N GLU A 352 -31.74 18.99 -26.25
CA GLU A 352 -33.21 19.04 -26.11
C GLU A 352 -33.78 17.91 -25.25
N SER A 353 -33.00 16.84 -25.07
CA SER A 353 -33.39 15.71 -24.21
C SER A 353 -33.58 16.19 -22.77
N LYS A 354 -34.60 15.64 -22.10
CA LYS A 354 -34.90 15.99 -20.71
C LYS A 354 -34.20 15.06 -19.73
N SER A 355 -33.79 13.89 -20.19
CA SER A 355 -33.15 12.88 -19.37
C SER A 355 -32.19 12.01 -20.16
N ALA A 356 -31.23 11.40 -19.47
CA ALA A 356 -30.34 10.40 -20.02
C ALA A 356 -30.34 9.14 -19.16
N THR A 357 -30.28 7.97 -19.79
CA THR A 357 -29.92 6.73 -19.11
C THR A 357 -28.42 6.55 -19.22
N VAL A 358 -27.74 6.43 -18.08
CA VAL A 358 -26.28 6.34 -18.00
C VAL A 358 -25.83 5.03 -17.37
N ASN A 359 -24.64 4.55 -17.72
CA ASN A 359 -23.93 3.54 -16.96
C ASN A 359 -23.41 4.15 -15.65
N VAL A 360 -23.50 3.38 -14.56
CA VAL A 360 -23.12 3.78 -13.20
C VAL A 360 -22.23 2.72 -12.60
N ILE A 361 -21.13 3.17 -11.99
CA ILE A 361 -20.30 2.32 -11.12
C ILE A 361 -21.06 2.12 -9.82
N ASP A 362 -21.42 0.90 -9.48
CA ASP A 362 -21.95 0.58 -8.14
C ASP A 362 -20.77 0.21 -7.25
N MET A 363 -20.75 0.77 -6.05
CA MET A 363 -19.78 0.43 -5.03
C MET A 363 -20.46 0.05 -3.72
N TRP A 364 -19.73 -0.69 -2.89
CA TRP A 364 -20.21 -1.13 -1.58
C TRP A 364 -19.12 -0.92 -0.55
N ASP A 365 -19.55 -0.62 0.66
CA ASP A 365 -18.64 -0.44 1.78
C ASP A 365 -17.81 -1.72 2.05
N ASN A 366 -16.53 -1.51 2.39
CA ASN A 366 -15.53 -2.56 2.61
C ASN A 366 -15.39 -3.59 1.46
N LYS A 367 -15.65 -3.18 0.21
CA LYS A 367 -15.40 -4.00 -0.98
C LYS A 367 -14.58 -3.22 -2.00
N ILE A 368 -13.48 -3.82 -2.45
CA ILE A 368 -12.63 -3.27 -3.51
C ILE A 368 -13.24 -3.54 -4.91
N VAL A 369 -14.08 -4.59 -5.01
CA VAL A 369 -14.84 -4.93 -6.22
C VAL A 369 -16.03 -4.00 -6.44
N THR A 370 -16.29 -3.64 -7.69
CA THR A 370 -17.38 -2.77 -8.12
C THR A 370 -18.42 -3.51 -8.96
N GLY A 371 -19.61 -2.94 -9.06
CA GLY A 371 -20.69 -3.38 -9.94
C GLY A 371 -20.94 -2.42 -11.10
N LYS A 372 -21.79 -2.88 -12.02
CA LYS A 372 -22.25 -2.12 -13.18
C LYS A 372 -23.77 -2.05 -13.16
N THR A 373 -24.32 -0.85 -13.03
CA THR A 373 -25.77 -0.63 -13.16
C THR A 373 -26.07 0.57 -14.06
N THR A 374 -27.35 0.94 -14.13
CA THR A 374 -27.80 2.12 -14.86
C THR A 374 -28.62 3.05 -13.97
N ALA A 375 -28.69 4.31 -14.38
CA ALA A 375 -29.58 5.31 -13.78
C ALA A 375 -30.19 6.20 -14.85
N LYS A 376 -31.45 6.60 -14.66
CA LYS A 376 -32.07 7.67 -15.43
C LYS A 376 -31.88 8.99 -14.69
N LEU A 377 -31.13 9.91 -15.31
CA LEU A 377 -30.75 11.21 -14.73
C LEU A 377 -31.34 12.34 -15.55
N ASN A 378 -31.61 13.47 -14.88
CA ASN A 378 -32.16 14.66 -15.54
C ASN A 378 -31.07 15.39 -16.32
N ILE A 379 -31.48 16.05 -17.39
CA ILE A 379 -30.65 17.00 -18.14
C ILE A 379 -31.10 18.41 -17.80
N GLU A 380 -30.18 19.25 -17.34
CA GLU A 380 -30.43 20.67 -17.10
C GLU A 380 -29.38 21.52 -17.81
N LYS A 381 -29.85 22.48 -18.62
CA LYS A 381 -28.98 23.36 -19.42
C LYS A 381 -27.96 22.58 -20.27
N GLY A 382 -28.38 21.44 -20.83
CA GLY A 382 -27.56 20.55 -21.65
C GLY A 382 -26.53 19.70 -20.89
N ASN A 383 -26.58 19.64 -19.55
CA ASN A 383 -25.71 18.79 -18.74
C ASN A 383 -26.52 17.74 -18.01
N ILE A 384 -25.99 16.51 -17.92
CA ILE A 384 -26.59 15.45 -17.10
C ILE A 384 -26.25 15.71 -15.63
N ILE A 385 -27.28 15.78 -14.78
CA ILE A 385 -27.19 16.17 -13.37
C ILE A 385 -27.24 14.93 -12.47
N PRO A 386 -26.36 14.81 -11.47
CA PRO A 386 -26.39 13.70 -10.51
C PRO A 386 -27.70 13.69 -9.71
N SER A 387 -28.08 12.51 -9.20
CA SER A 387 -29.24 12.34 -8.33
C SER A 387 -28.77 12.04 -6.91
N VAL A 388 -28.55 13.08 -6.11
CA VAL A 388 -28.14 12.96 -4.70
C VAL A 388 -29.14 12.14 -3.87
N PHE A 389 -30.43 12.24 -4.19
CA PHE A 389 -31.49 11.48 -3.53
C PHE A 389 -31.34 9.97 -3.75
N ASN A 390 -31.07 9.55 -5.00
CA ASN A 390 -30.84 8.15 -5.36
C ASN A 390 -29.37 7.73 -5.19
N ASP A 391 -28.55 8.58 -4.56
CA ASP A 391 -27.12 8.42 -4.39
C ASP A 391 -26.36 8.11 -5.68
N VAL A 392 -26.73 8.76 -6.78
CA VAL A 392 -25.99 8.69 -8.05
C VAL A 392 -25.20 9.99 -8.20
N LEU A 393 -23.94 9.97 -7.81
CA LEU A 393 -23.04 11.13 -7.79
C LEU A 393 -22.16 11.19 -9.05
N LYS A 394 -21.59 12.35 -9.32
CA LYS A 394 -20.56 12.48 -10.35
C LYS A 394 -19.23 11.94 -9.81
N ILE A 395 -18.48 11.26 -10.67
CA ILE A 395 -17.10 10.86 -10.42
C ILE A 395 -16.25 11.23 -11.63
N SER A 396 -15.03 11.70 -11.40
CA SER A 396 -14.12 12.08 -12.47
C SER A 396 -12.69 11.67 -12.17
N VAL A 397 -11.96 11.34 -13.25
CA VAL A 397 -10.50 11.19 -13.24
C VAL A 397 -9.92 12.38 -13.99
N VAL A 398 -8.98 13.08 -13.36
CA VAL A 398 -8.21 14.17 -13.96
C VAL A 398 -6.77 13.69 -14.11
N GLU A 399 -6.34 13.56 -15.36
CA GLU A 399 -4.97 13.20 -15.71
C GLU A 399 -4.01 14.29 -15.23
N ARG A 400 -2.93 13.90 -14.55
CA ARG A 400 -2.04 14.86 -13.87
C ARG A 400 -0.60 14.92 -14.38
N TYR A 401 -0.26 14.18 -15.43
CA TYR A 401 1.11 14.05 -15.95
C TYR A 401 1.38 14.93 -17.18
N GLY A 402 0.38 15.67 -17.66
CA GLY A 402 0.55 16.74 -18.65
C GLY A 402 -0.36 16.65 -19.86
N GLY A 403 -1.18 15.60 -19.96
CA GLY A 403 -2.27 15.49 -20.93
C GLY A 403 -3.46 16.36 -20.56
N ASP A 404 -3.65 16.66 -19.27
CA ASP A 404 -4.63 17.60 -18.73
C ASP A 404 -6.10 17.18 -18.99
N THR A 405 -6.32 15.91 -19.33
CA THR A 405 -7.62 15.33 -19.65
C THR A 405 -8.49 15.15 -18.40
N VAL A 406 -9.81 15.24 -18.59
CA VAL A 406 -10.80 14.96 -17.55
C VAL A 406 -11.85 14.03 -18.12
N PHE A 407 -12.01 12.86 -17.51
CA PHE A 407 -13.08 11.93 -17.83
C PHE A 407 -14.14 11.96 -16.73
N ASN A 408 -15.42 12.06 -17.12
CA ASN A 408 -16.55 12.22 -16.20
C ASN A 408 -17.49 11.01 -16.33
N ALA A 409 -17.95 10.48 -15.21
CA ALA A 409 -18.94 9.41 -15.13
C ALA A 409 -19.83 9.55 -13.88
N PHE A 410 -20.56 8.49 -13.56
CA PHE A 410 -21.44 8.43 -12.39
C PHE A 410 -21.13 7.21 -11.52
N ILE A 411 -21.26 7.41 -10.20
CA ILE A 411 -21.05 6.38 -9.18
C ILE A 411 -22.23 6.34 -8.21
N ARG A 412 -22.56 5.15 -7.69
CA ARG A 412 -23.58 4.94 -6.66
C ARG A 412 -23.03 4.21 -5.45
N GLY A 413 -23.39 4.69 -4.26
CA GLY A 413 -23.06 4.10 -2.96
C GLY A 413 -22.21 5.01 -2.06
N PHE A 414 -21.71 6.14 -2.59
CA PHE A 414 -20.79 7.00 -1.84
C PHE A 414 -21.49 7.82 -0.74
N GLY A 415 -22.77 8.17 -0.91
CA GLY A 415 -23.61 8.74 0.14
C GLY A 415 -23.52 10.25 0.38
N ILE A 416 -22.54 10.96 -0.20
CA ILE A 416 -22.38 12.42 -0.01
C ILE A 416 -23.67 13.17 -0.41
N LYS A 417 -24.15 14.03 0.48
CA LYS A 417 -25.38 14.83 0.30
C LYS A 417 -25.13 16.25 -0.15
N ASN A 418 -23.95 16.80 0.14
CA ASN A 418 -23.53 18.10 -0.35
C ASN A 418 -22.01 18.20 -0.35
N GLY A 419 -21.42 18.53 -1.49
CA GLY A 419 -19.99 18.78 -1.61
C GLY A 419 -19.25 17.83 -2.54
N ALA A 420 -17.93 17.82 -2.45
CA ALA A 420 -17.06 16.93 -3.19
C ALA A 420 -15.82 16.54 -2.39
N VAL A 421 -15.25 15.39 -2.74
CA VAL A 421 -13.99 14.87 -2.21
C VAL A 421 -13.05 14.60 -3.38
N ALA A 422 -11.82 15.08 -3.29
CA ALA A 422 -10.78 14.80 -4.28
C ALA A 422 -9.52 14.21 -3.62
N SER A 423 -8.82 13.33 -4.34
CA SER A 423 -7.59 12.68 -3.90
C SER A 423 -6.64 12.49 -5.07
N SER A 424 -5.33 12.71 -4.88
CA SER A 424 -4.29 12.27 -5.82
C SER A 424 -3.71 10.90 -5.50
N ILE A 425 -4.27 10.19 -4.52
CA ILE A 425 -4.01 8.76 -4.28
C ILE A 425 -5.15 7.99 -4.95
N ALA A 426 -4.82 7.29 -6.04
CA ALA A 426 -5.74 6.47 -6.82
C ALA A 426 -4.96 5.31 -7.45
N HIS A 427 -5.08 4.10 -6.90
CA HIS A 427 -4.24 2.97 -7.31
C HIS A 427 -4.50 2.61 -8.78
N ASP A 428 -3.50 2.42 -9.65
CA ASP A 428 -2.05 2.64 -9.42
C ASP A 428 -1.52 3.84 -10.20
N SER A 429 -2.25 4.34 -11.20
CA SER A 429 -1.81 5.50 -11.98
C SER A 429 -1.77 6.78 -11.17
N HIS A 430 -2.48 6.87 -10.06
CA HIS A 430 -2.54 8.02 -9.17
C HIS A 430 -2.90 9.33 -9.85
N ASN A 431 -3.82 9.29 -10.82
CA ASN A 431 -4.46 10.50 -11.32
C ASN A 431 -5.37 11.11 -10.23
N ILE A 432 -5.79 12.38 -10.40
CA ILE A 432 -6.67 12.99 -9.39
C ILE A 432 -8.08 12.42 -9.57
N MET A 433 -8.56 11.74 -8.54
CA MET A 433 -9.94 11.28 -8.44
C MET A 433 -10.79 12.31 -7.72
N VAL A 434 -12.01 12.55 -8.20
CA VAL A 434 -12.97 13.41 -7.51
C VAL A 434 -14.37 12.87 -7.62
N VAL A 435 -15.09 12.85 -6.50
CA VAL A 435 -16.52 12.48 -6.42
C VAL A 435 -17.29 13.63 -5.78
N GLY A 436 -18.47 13.96 -6.31
CA GLY A 436 -19.23 15.08 -5.76
C GLY A 436 -20.66 15.22 -6.25
N THR A 437 -21.39 16.08 -5.56
CA THR A 437 -22.80 16.39 -5.84
C THR A 437 -22.98 17.39 -6.98
N ASP A 438 -21.96 18.17 -7.30
CA ASP A 438 -21.98 19.09 -8.45
C ASP A 438 -20.56 19.51 -8.89
N SER A 439 -20.50 20.02 -10.11
CA SER A 439 -19.25 20.39 -10.78
C SER A 439 -18.48 21.53 -10.10
N LYS A 440 -19.15 22.40 -9.33
CA LYS A 440 -18.48 23.53 -8.66
C LYS A 440 -17.63 23.02 -7.50
N TYR A 441 -18.20 22.18 -6.63
CA TYR A 441 -17.42 21.57 -5.56
C TYR A 441 -16.31 20.68 -6.10
N MET A 442 -16.57 19.93 -7.17
CA MET A 442 -15.56 19.07 -7.79
C MET A 442 -14.36 19.90 -8.29
N ALA A 443 -14.60 21.01 -8.99
CA ALA A 443 -13.53 21.90 -9.43
C ALA A 443 -12.74 22.49 -8.26
N GLU A 444 -13.42 22.95 -7.21
CA GLU A 444 -12.75 23.50 -6.03
C GLU A 444 -11.91 22.45 -5.28
N ALA A 445 -12.43 21.22 -5.16
CA ALA A 445 -11.74 20.12 -4.50
C ALA A 445 -10.49 19.71 -5.28
N THR A 446 -10.62 19.49 -6.58
CA THR A 446 -9.49 19.20 -7.48
C THR A 446 -8.44 20.31 -7.43
N ASN A 447 -8.86 21.58 -7.51
CA ASN A 447 -7.93 22.72 -7.49
C ASN A 447 -7.20 22.87 -6.15
N THR A 448 -7.82 22.44 -5.06
CA THR A 448 -7.16 22.37 -3.76
C THR A 448 -6.04 21.33 -3.78
N VAL A 449 -6.31 20.14 -4.32
CA VAL A 449 -5.29 19.09 -4.49
C VAL A 449 -4.14 19.59 -5.38
N ILE A 450 -4.44 20.26 -6.49
CA ILE A 450 -3.43 20.86 -7.38
C ILE A 450 -2.58 21.88 -6.63
N SER A 451 -3.20 22.81 -5.89
CA SER A 451 -2.51 23.85 -5.10
C SER A 451 -1.60 23.26 -4.03
N ASN A 452 -2.00 22.14 -3.44
CA ASN A 452 -1.25 21.41 -2.43
C ASN A 452 -0.10 20.58 -3.00
N ASN A 453 0.08 20.56 -4.34
CA ASN A 453 0.97 19.64 -5.04
C ASN A 453 0.63 18.17 -4.76
N GLY A 454 -0.67 17.88 -4.68
CA GLY A 454 -1.22 16.58 -4.32
C GLY A 454 -1.68 16.50 -2.87
N GLY A 455 -2.45 15.45 -2.59
CA GLY A 455 -3.13 15.25 -1.33
C GLY A 455 -4.60 14.95 -1.47
N ILE A 456 -5.33 15.19 -0.40
CA ILE A 456 -6.76 14.93 -0.28
C ILE A 456 -7.45 16.25 0.10
N SER A 457 -8.63 16.50 -0.47
CA SER A 457 -9.48 17.63 -0.11
C SER A 457 -10.94 17.19 -0.01
N ALA A 458 -11.67 17.78 0.92
CA ALA A 458 -13.11 17.63 1.04
C ALA A 458 -13.74 19.01 1.24
N ILE A 459 -14.78 19.29 0.46
CA ILE A 459 -15.42 20.61 0.39
C ILE A 459 -16.92 20.41 0.46
N SER A 460 -17.59 21.22 1.30
CA SER A 460 -19.04 21.31 1.40
C SER A 460 -19.50 22.75 1.18
N ASN A 461 -20.80 23.02 1.30
CA ASN A 461 -21.34 24.37 1.32
C ASN A 461 -20.95 25.21 2.56
N LYS A 462 -20.45 24.58 3.63
CA LYS A 462 -20.12 25.26 4.89
C LYS A 462 -18.63 25.47 5.06
N ASP A 463 -17.87 24.40 4.87
CA ASP A 463 -16.46 24.31 5.21
C ASP A 463 -15.67 23.52 4.16
N LYS A 464 -14.35 23.61 4.29
CA LYS A 464 -13.34 22.90 3.50
C LYS A 464 -12.22 22.41 4.41
N ILE A 465 -11.73 21.20 4.15
CA ILE A 465 -10.57 20.61 4.82
C ILE A 465 -9.67 19.91 3.79
N ASP A 466 -8.36 19.89 4.06
CA ASP A 466 -7.38 19.27 3.19
C ASP A 466 -6.15 18.72 3.93
N LEU A 467 -5.50 17.75 3.29
CA LEU A 467 -4.23 17.13 3.67
C LEU A 467 -3.30 17.19 2.48
N SER A 468 -2.26 18.03 2.57
CA SER A 468 -1.23 18.15 1.53
C SER A 468 -0.23 16.98 1.60
N LEU A 469 0.01 16.37 0.44
CA LEU A 469 0.95 15.27 0.22
C LEU A 469 1.96 15.65 -0.87
N PRO A 470 2.88 16.60 -0.61
CA PRO A 470 3.68 17.24 -1.65
C PRO A 470 4.72 16.32 -2.32
N ILE A 471 5.03 15.16 -1.73
CA ILE A 471 6.00 14.20 -2.28
C ILE A 471 5.26 13.26 -3.22
N ALA A 472 5.51 13.38 -4.53
CA ALA A 472 4.81 12.67 -5.60
C ALA A 472 3.27 12.80 -5.62
N GLY A 473 2.69 13.68 -4.79
CA GLY A 473 1.26 13.69 -4.54
C GLY A 473 0.75 12.51 -3.71
N LEU A 474 1.63 11.76 -3.04
CA LEU A 474 1.34 10.52 -2.32
C LEU A 474 1.73 10.58 -0.83
N MET A 475 2.82 11.28 -0.51
CA MET A 475 3.39 11.30 0.84
C MET A 475 3.58 12.71 1.39
N SER A 476 3.59 12.81 2.72
CA SER A 476 3.86 14.03 3.48
C SER A 476 5.21 13.96 4.20
N ASP A 477 5.92 15.09 4.23
CA ASP A 477 7.13 15.29 5.04
C ASP A 477 6.82 15.70 6.49
N LYS A 478 5.54 15.86 6.83
CA LYS A 478 5.06 16.19 8.17
C LYS A 478 5.20 15.00 9.14
N PRO A 479 5.24 15.25 10.46
CA PRO A 479 5.22 14.17 11.46
C PRO A 479 3.96 13.29 11.35
N ALA A 480 4.11 11.99 11.62
CA ALA A 480 3.03 11.00 11.46
C ALA A 480 1.73 11.38 12.19
N HIS A 481 1.81 11.88 13.43
CA HIS A 481 0.63 12.28 14.20
C HIS A 481 -0.14 13.44 13.56
N VAL A 482 0.52 14.32 12.80
CA VAL A 482 -0.14 15.40 12.06
C VAL A 482 -0.88 14.81 10.86
N VAL A 483 -0.22 13.95 10.09
CA VAL A 483 -0.82 13.29 8.91
C VAL A 483 -2.03 12.45 9.32
N ALA A 484 -1.86 11.60 10.33
CA ALA A 484 -2.94 10.77 10.89
C ALA A 484 -4.12 11.62 11.38
N LYS A 485 -3.85 12.70 12.13
CA LYS A 485 -4.93 13.58 12.60
C LYS A 485 -5.67 14.24 11.43
N GLN A 486 -4.95 14.79 10.45
CA GLN A 486 -5.56 15.42 9.28
C GLN A 486 -6.38 14.44 8.45
N SER A 487 -5.89 13.21 8.25
CA SER A 487 -6.63 12.16 7.53
C SER A 487 -7.89 11.71 8.28
N GLN A 488 -7.83 11.56 9.62
CA GLN A 488 -9.01 11.32 10.46
C GLN A 488 -10.03 12.46 10.40
N ASP A 489 -9.56 13.70 10.42
CA ASP A 489 -10.43 14.88 10.34
C ASP A 489 -11.14 14.97 8.98
N ILE A 490 -10.45 14.63 7.88
CA ILE A 490 -11.07 14.55 6.56
C ILE A 490 -12.13 13.44 6.51
N ASN A 491 -11.83 12.23 7.00
CA ASN A 491 -12.83 11.15 7.03
C ASN A 491 -14.07 11.56 7.85
N SER A 492 -13.87 12.16 9.03
CA SER A 492 -14.96 12.67 9.86
C SER A 492 -15.80 13.71 9.13
N PHE A 493 -15.15 14.64 8.43
CA PHE A 493 -15.84 15.66 7.64
C PHE A 493 -16.63 15.06 6.47
N ILE A 494 -16.10 14.02 5.80
CA ILE A 494 -16.82 13.30 4.75
C ILE A 494 -18.08 12.60 5.31
N HIS A 495 -18.04 12.08 6.53
CA HIS A 495 -19.25 11.56 7.20
C HIS A 495 -20.27 12.66 7.51
N GLU A 496 -19.82 13.85 7.93
CA GLU A 496 -20.69 15.01 8.15
C GLU A 496 -21.36 15.48 6.84
N MET A 497 -20.70 15.28 5.69
CA MET A 497 -21.28 15.49 4.36
C MET A 497 -22.33 14.43 3.98
N GLY A 498 -22.54 13.39 4.80
CA GLY A 498 -23.57 12.35 4.67
C GLY A 498 -23.08 11.00 4.14
N CYS A 499 -21.78 10.83 3.94
CA CYS A 499 -21.18 9.56 3.53
C CYS A 499 -21.22 8.52 4.66
N ASN A 500 -21.71 7.32 4.38
CA ASN A 500 -21.80 6.23 5.37
C ASN A 500 -20.75 5.13 5.18
N LEU A 501 -19.79 5.32 4.28
CA LEU A 501 -18.69 4.36 4.08
C LEU A 501 -17.80 4.33 5.32
N ASN A 502 -17.17 3.22 5.65
CA ASN A 502 -16.21 3.19 6.75
C ASN A 502 -14.89 3.89 6.38
N ASN A 503 -14.47 3.79 5.12
CA ASN A 503 -13.20 4.33 4.63
C ASN A 503 -13.40 5.03 3.26
N PRO A 504 -14.01 6.23 3.21
CA PRO A 504 -14.36 6.87 1.94
C PRO A 504 -13.16 7.21 1.06
N ILE A 505 -12.04 7.64 1.65
CA ILE A 505 -10.81 8.00 0.91
C ILE A 505 -10.21 6.76 0.24
N SER A 506 -10.01 5.68 0.99
CA SER A 506 -9.53 4.41 0.45
C SER A 506 -10.48 3.85 -0.59
N THR A 507 -11.79 3.95 -0.36
CA THR A 507 -12.75 3.45 -1.34
C THR A 507 -12.67 4.23 -2.66
N LEU A 508 -12.45 5.55 -2.60
CA LEU A 508 -12.24 6.37 -3.78
C LEU A 508 -10.95 5.97 -4.54
N SER A 509 -9.86 5.64 -3.83
CA SER A 509 -8.58 5.30 -4.48
C SER A 509 -8.67 4.06 -5.36
N PHE A 510 -9.51 3.07 -5.00
CA PHE A 510 -9.71 1.84 -5.76
C PHE A 510 -10.70 1.97 -6.94
N MET A 511 -11.39 3.10 -7.11
CA MET A 511 -12.34 3.28 -8.23
C MET A 511 -11.63 3.43 -9.59
N ALA A 512 -10.35 3.76 -9.57
CA ALA A 512 -9.50 3.90 -10.74
C ALA A 512 -8.45 2.78 -10.88
N LEU A 513 -8.71 1.59 -10.30
CA LEU A 513 -7.84 0.42 -10.42
C LEU A 513 -8.43 -0.59 -11.43
N PRO A 514 -8.17 -0.45 -12.75
CA PRO A 514 -8.76 -1.24 -13.84
C PRO A 514 -8.26 -2.69 -13.96
N VAL A 515 -7.64 -3.23 -12.91
CA VAL A 515 -7.27 -4.65 -12.80
C VAL A 515 -8.21 -5.44 -11.87
N LEU A 516 -9.15 -4.76 -11.20
CA LEU A 516 -10.14 -5.37 -10.32
C LEU A 516 -11.57 -5.22 -10.87
N PRO A 517 -12.39 -6.30 -10.85
CA PRO A 517 -13.73 -6.28 -11.44
C PRO A 517 -14.72 -5.38 -10.69
N SER A 518 -15.86 -4.99 -11.29
CA SER A 518 -16.28 -5.21 -12.70
C SER A 518 -16.17 -3.92 -13.54
N LEU A 519 -16.58 -2.76 -13.01
CA LEU A 519 -16.58 -1.48 -13.74
C LEU A 519 -15.74 -0.42 -13.01
N LYS A 520 -14.78 0.18 -13.72
CA LYS A 520 -13.84 1.18 -13.18
C LYS A 520 -13.83 2.42 -14.05
N ILE A 521 -13.27 3.52 -13.55
CA ILE A 521 -13.09 4.76 -14.30
C ILE A 521 -11.60 5.06 -14.44
N THR A 522 -11.14 5.40 -15.64
CA THR A 522 -9.78 5.90 -15.89
C THR A 522 -9.85 7.27 -16.57
N ASP A 523 -8.71 7.93 -16.74
CA ASP A 523 -8.62 9.18 -17.50
C ASP A 523 -9.00 9.02 -18.98
N LYS A 524 -9.04 7.76 -19.46
CA LYS A 524 -9.37 7.40 -20.85
C LYS A 524 -10.83 6.98 -21.04
N GLY A 525 -11.52 6.57 -19.98
CA GLY A 525 -12.89 6.09 -20.13
C GLY A 525 -13.47 5.34 -18.94
N LEU A 526 -14.74 4.93 -19.10
CA LEU A 526 -15.40 3.96 -18.24
C LEU A 526 -15.02 2.57 -18.73
N PHE A 527 -14.31 1.80 -17.90
CA PHE A 527 -13.66 0.55 -18.29
C PHE A 527 -14.36 -0.66 -17.68
N ASP A 528 -14.88 -1.53 -18.54
CA ASP A 528 -15.46 -2.83 -18.21
C ASP A 528 -14.32 -3.86 -18.16
N VAL A 529 -13.91 -4.22 -16.94
CA VAL A 529 -12.72 -5.03 -16.68
C VAL A 529 -12.93 -6.46 -17.17
N GLU A 530 -14.14 -7.00 -17.00
CA GLU A 530 -14.50 -8.36 -17.40
C GLU A 530 -14.41 -8.55 -18.91
N ASN A 531 -14.84 -7.54 -19.68
CA ASN A 531 -14.77 -7.56 -21.15
C ASN A 531 -13.51 -6.89 -21.70
N SER A 532 -12.68 -6.30 -20.84
CA SER A 532 -11.48 -5.54 -21.19
C SER A 532 -11.73 -4.46 -22.27
N THR A 533 -12.83 -3.72 -22.14
CA THR A 533 -13.23 -2.69 -23.10
C THR A 533 -13.73 -1.43 -22.41
N PHE A 534 -13.55 -0.29 -23.07
CA PHE A 534 -14.29 0.92 -22.72
C PHE A 534 -15.74 0.81 -23.14
N ILE A 535 -16.63 1.41 -22.34
CA ILE A 535 -18.07 1.51 -22.63
C ILE A 535 -18.52 2.97 -22.52
N ASP A 536 -19.60 3.31 -23.21
CA ASP A 536 -20.15 4.66 -23.17
C ASP A 536 -20.78 4.97 -21.80
N VAL A 537 -20.62 6.23 -21.34
CA VAL A 537 -21.33 6.69 -20.13
C VAL A 537 -22.82 6.86 -20.41
N ILE A 538 -23.18 7.40 -21.58
CA ILE A 538 -24.58 7.64 -21.98
C ILE A 538 -25.06 6.46 -22.82
N ILE A 539 -26.08 5.75 -22.34
CA ILE A 539 -26.71 4.63 -23.07
C ILE A 539 -27.75 5.15 -24.04
N LYS A 540 -28.59 6.09 -23.59
CA LYS A 540 -29.63 6.73 -24.39
C LYS A 540 -30.12 8.04 -23.76
N GLU A 541 -30.76 8.87 -24.55
CA GLU A 541 -31.35 10.14 -24.11
C GLU A 541 -32.83 10.20 -24.52
N ASP A 542 -33.68 10.68 -23.61
CA ASP A 542 -35.13 10.77 -23.77
C ASP A 542 -35.64 12.22 -23.57
#